data_AF-A0A7U6KPU5-F1
#
_entry.id   AF-A0A7U6KPU5-F1
#
_cell.length_a   1.000
_cell.length_b   1.000
_cell.length_c   1.000
_cell.angle_alpha   90.00
_cell.angle_beta   90.00
_cell.angle_gamma   90.00
#
_symmetry.space_group_name_H-M   'P 1'
#
loop_
_entity.id
_entity.type
_entity.pdbx_description
1 polymer ?
#
loop_
_entity_poly.entity_id
_entity_poly.type
_entity_poly.pdbx_seq_one_letter_code
_entity_poly.pdbx_strand_id
1 'polypeptide(L)'
;MRGFGRVIAESLALGTPVISTDCPSGPSELLPPHNLVPVGDIDTLAKKMDEAMEKADRYQSSFDKELLPINIAQQYIDFMRTNG
;
A
#
# COMPACT_ATOMS: atom_id res chain seq x y z
N MET A 1 11.33 -4.40 -10.73
CA MET A 1 10.06 -3.66 -10.88
C MET A 1 9.01 -4.34 -10.03
N ARG A 2 8.38 -3.65 -9.08
CA ARG A 2 7.12 -4.10 -8.47
C ARG A 2 6.02 -3.21 -9.04
N GLY A 3 5.07 -3.78 -9.79
CA GLY A 3 3.92 -3.02 -10.29
C GLY A 3 2.92 -2.78 -9.15
N PHE A 4 2.33 -1.58 -9.08
CA PHE A 4 1.16 -1.08 -8.31
C PHE A 4 0.86 -1.64 -6.89
N GLY A 5 1.71 -2.45 -6.27
CA GLY A 5 1.46 -2.98 -4.93
C GLY A 5 0.11 -3.70 -4.78
N ARG A 6 -0.42 -4.40 -5.80
CA ARG A 6 -1.78 -4.99 -5.75
C ARG A 6 -2.08 -5.79 -4.49
N VAL A 7 -1.13 -6.60 -4.02
CA VAL A 7 -1.27 -7.40 -2.79
C VAL A 7 -1.40 -6.51 -1.54
N ILE A 8 -0.76 -5.34 -1.54
CA ILE A 8 -0.93 -4.34 -0.47
C ILE A 8 -2.37 -3.83 -0.51
N ALA A 9 -2.87 -3.39 -1.66
CA ALA A 9 -4.24 -2.92 -1.80
C ALA A 9 -5.28 -4.00 -1.39
N GLU A 10 -5.06 -5.26 -1.80
CA GLU A 10 -5.89 -6.41 -1.39
C GLU A 10 -5.85 -6.62 0.13
N SER A 11 -4.68 -6.50 0.76
CA SER A 11 -4.52 -6.60 2.22
C SER A 11 -5.27 -5.48 2.94
N LEU A 12 -5.17 -4.24 2.46
CA LEU A 12 -5.90 -3.10 3.02
C LEU A 12 -7.41 -3.25 2.91
N ALA A 13 -7.91 -3.80 1.79
CA ALA A 13 -9.34 -4.06 1.61
C ALA A 13 -9.88 -5.10 2.60
N LEU A 14 -9.01 -6.03 3.04
CA LEU A 14 -9.33 -7.06 4.04
C LEU A 14 -9.05 -6.62 5.49
N GLY A 15 -8.50 -5.41 5.70
CA GLY A 15 -8.09 -4.94 7.02
C GLY A 15 -6.86 -5.68 7.59
N THR A 16 -6.11 -6.38 6.75
CA THR A 16 -4.88 -7.07 7.14
C THR A 16 -3.75 -6.06 7.30
N PRO A 17 -3.07 -6.00 8.46
CA PRO A 17 -1.93 -5.12 8.67
C PRO A 17 -0.80 -5.40 7.68
N VAL A 18 -0.10 -4.35 7.23
CA VAL A 18 0.96 -4.48 6.22
C VAL A 18 2.21 -3.74 6.65
N ILE A 19 3.35 -4.43 6.60
CA ILE A 19 4.68 -3.82 6.60
C ILE A 19 5.32 -4.15 5.26
N SER A 20 5.97 -3.18 4.62
CA SER A 20 6.64 -3.37 3.33
C SER A 20 7.97 -2.62 3.29
N THR A 21 8.88 -3.06 2.45
CA THR A 21 10.02 -2.22 2.07
C THR A 21 9.55 -1.05 1.22
N ASP A 22 10.22 0.09 1.33
CA ASP A 22 10.01 1.31 0.54
C ASP A 22 10.70 1.18 -0.82
N CYS A 23 10.07 0.40 -1.71
CA CYS A 23 10.53 0.31 -3.09
C CYS A 23 10.15 1.59 -3.88
N PRO A 24 10.87 1.92 -4.97
CA PRO A 24 10.66 3.16 -5.72
C PRO A 24 9.23 3.41 -6.25
N SER A 25 8.40 2.37 -6.36
CA SER A 25 6.98 2.50 -6.72
C SER A 25 6.12 1.43 -6.04
N GLY A 26 4.90 1.80 -5.69
CA GLY A 26 3.87 0.93 -5.09
C GLY A 26 3.64 1.12 -3.58
N PRO A 27 4.57 0.71 -2.70
CA PRO A 27 4.30 0.71 -1.25
C PRO A 27 4.02 2.08 -0.66
N SER A 28 4.81 3.10 -1.00
CA SER A 28 4.67 4.47 -0.49
C SER A 28 3.46 5.23 -1.04
N GLU A 29 2.87 4.73 -2.12
CA GLU A 29 1.60 5.25 -2.66
C GLU A 29 0.38 4.74 -1.87
N LEU A 30 0.51 3.59 -1.21
CA LEU A 30 -0.60 2.89 -0.54
C LEU A 30 -0.50 2.87 0.99
N LEU A 31 0.69 3.04 1.55
CA LEU A 31 0.96 2.87 2.98
C LEU A 31 1.56 4.13 3.59
N PRO A 32 1.26 4.42 4.87
CA PRO A 32 1.91 5.51 5.57
C PRO A 32 3.40 5.20 5.82
N PRO A 33 4.27 6.21 5.99
CA PRO A 33 5.71 6.02 6.19
C PRO A 33 6.07 5.10 7.36
N HIS A 34 5.22 5.05 8.38
CA HIS A 34 5.34 4.13 9.52
C HIS A 34 5.40 2.65 9.10
N ASN A 35 4.69 2.26 8.04
CA ASN A 35 4.61 0.87 7.57
C ASN A 35 5.77 0.51 6.63
N LEU A 36 6.63 1.47 6.32
CA LEU A 36 7.69 1.34 5.34
C LEU A 36 9.06 1.13 6.01
N VAL A 37 9.90 0.35 5.34
CA VAL A 37 11.29 0.05 5.75
C VAL A 37 12.22 0.29 4.55
N PRO A 38 13.39 0.92 4.70
CA PRO A 38 14.34 1.04 3.60
C PRO A 38 14.69 -0.32 2.98
N VAL A 39 14.85 -0.36 1.67
CA VAL A 39 15.25 -1.60 0.98
C VAL A 39 16.63 -2.03 1.48
N GLY A 40 16.74 -3.28 1.94
CA GLY A 40 17.99 -3.84 2.46
C GLY A 40 18.21 -3.63 3.97
N ASP A 41 17.35 -2.87 4.64
CA ASP A 41 17.41 -2.72 6.11
C ASP A 41 16.66 -3.88 6.79
N ILE A 42 17.40 -4.98 6.98
CA ILE A 42 16.88 -6.21 7.57
C ILE A 42 16.53 -6.03 9.04
N ASP A 43 17.35 -5.27 9.78
CA ASP A 43 17.18 -5.09 11.23
C ASP A 43 15.90 -4.31 11.55
N THR A 44 15.63 -3.23 10.81
CA THR A 44 14.39 -2.47 10.97
C THR A 44 13.17 -3.29 10.55
N LEU A 45 13.28 -4.12 9.50
CA LEU A 45 12.20 -5.01 9.09
C LEU A 45 11.87 -6.03 10.18
N ALA A 46 12.89 -6.72 10.71
CA ALA A 46 12.72 -7.71 11.78
C ALA A 46 12.06 -7.08 13.02
N LYS A 47 12.55 -5.90 13.45
CA LYS A 47 11.96 -5.16 14.57
C LYS A 47 10.47 -4.86 14.35
N LYS A 48 10.07 -4.40 13.17
CA LYS A 48 8.65 -4.13 12.89
C LYS A 48 7.82 -5.40 12.84
N MET A 49 8.39 -6.52 12.37
CA MET A 49 7.71 -7.82 12.41
C MET A 49 7.45 -8.25 13.87
N ASP A 50 8.42 -8.07 14.77
CA ASP A 50 8.24 -8.32 16.20
C ASP A 50 7.13 -7.43 16.79
N GLU A 51 7.18 -6.13 16.51
CA GLU A 51 6.13 -5.19 16.95
C GLU A 51 4.74 -5.57 16.41
N ALA A 52 4.64 -6.08 15.18
CA ALA A 52 3.40 -6.51 14.57
C ALA A 52 2.86 -7.81 15.17
N MET A 53 3.75 -8.73 15.57
CA MET A 53 3.36 -9.95 16.28
C MET A 53 2.78 -9.64 17.66
N GLU A 54 3.27 -8.60 18.33
CA GLU A 54 2.73 -8.14 19.62
C GLU A 54 1.46 -7.30 19.47
N LYS A 55 1.45 -6.36 18.50
CA LYS A 55 0.39 -5.36 18.30
C LYS A 55 0.19 -5.08 16.82
N ALA A 56 -0.52 -5.99 16.17
CA ALA A 56 -0.80 -5.96 14.74
C ALA A 56 -1.61 -4.73 14.29
N ASP A 57 -2.47 -4.20 15.17
CA ASP A 57 -3.31 -3.02 14.94
C ASP A 57 -2.49 -1.76 14.60
N ARG A 58 -1.25 -1.65 15.09
CA ARG A 58 -0.35 -0.53 14.80
C ARG A 58 -0.09 -0.37 13.29
N TYR A 59 -0.06 -1.48 12.55
CA TYR A 59 0.22 -1.51 11.11
C TYR A 59 -1.03 -1.66 10.26
N GLN A 60 -2.22 -1.51 10.83
CA GLN A 60 -3.44 -1.41 10.03
C GLN A 60 -3.50 -0.07 9.32
N SER A 61 -4.02 -0.08 8.10
CA SER A 61 -4.28 1.12 7.31
C SER A 61 -5.57 0.92 6.54
N SER A 62 -6.29 2.02 6.30
CA SER A 62 -7.55 1.97 5.56
C SER A 62 -7.29 1.80 4.06
N PHE A 63 -8.12 1.00 3.40
CA PHE A 63 -8.17 0.96 1.94
C PHE A 63 -8.60 2.31 1.35
N ASP A 64 -7.85 2.80 0.36
CA ASP A 64 -8.21 4.01 -0.37
C ASP A 64 -9.35 3.71 -1.36
N LYS A 65 -10.49 4.37 -1.12
CA LYS A 65 -11.69 4.21 -1.95
C LYS A 65 -11.51 4.77 -3.36
N GLU A 66 -10.53 5.64 -3.62
CA GLU A 66 -10.18 6.08 -4.96
C GLU A 66 -9.78 4.92 -5.88
N LEU A 67 -9.32 3.81 -5.29
CA LEU A 67 -8.95 2.59 -6.01
C LEU A 67 -10.13 1.68 -6.35
N LEU A 68 -11.36 2.06 -5.98
CA LEU A 68 -12.54 1.29 -6.36
C LEU A 68 -12.73 1.30 -7.89
N PRO A 69 -13.20 0.18 -8.49
CA PRO A 69 -13.34 0.06 -9.94
C PRO A 69 -14.16 1.19 -10.58
N ILE A 70 -15.19 1.69 -9.89
CA ILE A 70 -16.04 2.79 -10.38
C ILE A 70 -15.26 4.10 -10.52
N ASN A 71 -14.38 4.40 -9.57
CA ASN A 71 -13.58 5.62 -9.56
C ASN A 71 -12.48 5.55 -10.62
N ILE A 72 -11.80 4.41 -10.73
CA ILE A 72 -10.79 4.19 -11.77
C ILE A 72 -11.44 4.23 -13.17
N ALA A 73 -12.58 3.56 -13.38
CA ALA A 73 -13.29 3.62 -14.67
C ALA A 73 -13.68 5.05 -15.05
N GLN A 74 -14.12 5.86 -14.08
CA GLN A 74 -14.44 7.27 -14.30
C GLN A 74 -13.21 8.08 -14.73
N GLN A 75 -12.04 7.86 -14.10
CA GLN A 75 -10.79 8.52 -14.49
C GLN A 75 -10.40 8.23 -15.95
N TYR A 76 -10.57 6.98 -16.42
CA TYR A 76 -10.33 6.63 -17.83
C TYR A 76 -11.31 7.32 -18.78
N ILE A 77 -12.60 7.37 -18.43
CA ILE A 77 -13.62 8.06 -19.23
C ILE A 77 -13.28 9.55 -19.36
N ASP A 78 -12.90 10.20 -18.26
CA ASP A 78 -12.56 11.62 -18.27
C ASP A 78 -11.26 11.91 -19.04
N PHE A 79 -10.26 11.03 -18.93
CA PHE A 79 -9.05 11.09 -19.74
C PHE A 79 -9.35 10.99 -21.24
N MET A 80 -10.26 10.09 -21.65
CA MET A 80 -10.67 9.96 -23.05
C MET A 80 -11.44 11.18 -23.56
N ARG A 81 -12.22 11.84 -22.70
CA ARG A 81 -12.96 13.06 -23.05
C ARG A 81 -12.08 14.30 -23.17
N THR A 82 -10.99 14.37 -22.41
CA THR A 82 -10.09 15.53 -22.38
C THR A 82 -8.95 15.44 -23.41
N ASN A 83 -8.61 14.22 -23.87
CA ASN A 83 -7.54 13.98 -24.84
C ASN A 83 -8.05 13.35 -26.17
N GLY A 84 -9.37 13.35 -26.38
CA GLY A 84 -10.05 12.84 -27.58
C GLY A 84 -10.50 13.94 -28.54
#